data_AF-A0A964PI23-F1
#
_entry.id   AF-A0A964PI23-F1
#
_cell.length_a   1.000
_cell.length_b   1.000
_cell.length_c   1.000
_cell.angle_alpha   90.00
_cell.angle_beta   90.00
_cell.angle_gamma   90.00
#
_symmetry.space_group_name_H-M   'P 1'
#
loop_
_entity.id
_entity.type
_entity.pdbx_description
1 polymer ?
#
loop_
_entity_poly.entity_id
_entity_poly.type
_entity_poly.pdbx_seq_one_letter_code
_entity_poly.pdbx_strand_id
1 'polypeptide(L)'
;MDTRTPTERHRATRWGQRLKRVFKLDLESCEGCGAQVRVAFEVDDLARARGRLLAAGPAAGPIETWDMGEFGERRVVICYDPDGIALELIEQPSVLGPRPPFA
;
A
#
# COMPACT_ATOMS: atom_id res chain seq x y z
N MET A 1 13.19 -29.44 0.95
CA MET A 1 12.20 -29.62 2.03
C MET A 1 12.22 -28.35 2.85
N ASP A 2 11.11 -27.60 2.89
CA ASP A 2 11.05 -26.30 3.56
C ASP A 2 11.06 -26.50 5.09
N THR A 3 12.14 -26.07 5.73
CA THR A 3 12.42 -26.23 7.17
C THR A 3 11.77 -25.17 8.05
N ARG A 4 11.06 -24.19 7.49
CA ARG A 4 10.45 -23.10 8.26
C ARG A 4 9.29 -23.62 9.12
N THR A 5 9.21 -23.16 10.36
CA THR A 5 8.07 -23.40 11.26
C THR A 5 6.79 -22.74 10.71
N PRO A 6 5.59 -23.18 11.14
CA PRO A 6 4.33 -22.56 10.72
C PRO A 6 4.26 -21.05 10.98
N THR A 7 4.87 -20.58 12.08
CA THR A 7 4.97 -19.16 12.44
C THR A 7 5.93 -18.41 11.52
N GLU A 8 7.06 -19.00 11.16
CA GLU A 8 8.01 -18.42 10.19
C GLU A 8 7.41 -18.39 8.78
N ARG A 9 6.62 -19.40 8.38
CA ARG A 9 5.85 -19.36 7.13
C ARG A 9 4.78 -18.28 7.17
N HIS A 10 4.10 -18.08 8.31
CA HIS A 10 3.13 -17.00 8.50
C HIS A 10 3.77 -15.60 8.49
N ARG A 11 5.02 -15.47 8.96
CA ARG A 11 5.82 -14.24 8.87
C ARG A 11 6.39 -14.02 7.46
N ALA A 12 6.73 -15.09 6.77
CA ALA A 12 7.18 -15.08 5.37
C ALA A 12 6.02 -14.93 4.37
N THR A 13 4.77 -15.07 4.84
CA THR A 13 3.58 -14.75 4.04
C THR A 13 3.60 -13.24 3.82
N ARG A 14 3.83 -12.84 2.57
CA ARG A 14 3.88 -11.44 2.16
C ARG A 14 2.59 -10.74 2.53
N TRP A 15 2.68 -9.48 2.88
CA TRP A 15 1.56 -8.70 3.39
C TRP A 15 0.36 -8.69 2.39
N GLY A 16 0.62 -8.73 1.08
CA GLY A 16 -0.40 -8.92 0.04
C GLY A 16 -1.14 -10.27 0.10
N GLN A 17 -0.42 -11.38 0.32
CA GLN A 17 -1.02 -12.71 0.52
C GLN A 17 -1.87 -12.80 1.81
N ARG A 18 -1.53 -12.00 2.83
CA ARG A 18 -2.36 -11.87 4.04
C ARG A 18 -3.66 -11.13 3.74
N LEU A 19 -3.64 -10.05 2.96
CA LEU A 19 -4.86 -9.36 2.53
C LEU A 19 -5.75 -10.26 1.67
N LYS A 20 -5.17 -10.96 0.68
CA LYS A 20 -5.89 -11.95 -0.14
C LYS A 20 -6.63 -12.99 0.72
N ARG A 21 -5.98 -13.49 1.79
CA ARG A 21 -6.57 -14.49 2.69
C ARG A 21 -7.61 -13.92 3.68
N VAL A 22 -7.32 -12.80 4.33
CA VAL A 22 -8.16 -12.24 5.41
C VAL A 22 -9.42 -11.58 4.84
N PHE A 23 -9.29 -10.87 3.71
CA PHE A 23 -10.39 -10.12 3.11
C PHE A 23 -10.99 -10.80 1.88
N LYS A 24 -10.45 -11.96 1.44
CA LYS A 24 -10.86 -12.64 0.19
C LYS A 24 -10.82 -11.72 -1.04
N LEU A 25 -9.93 -10.73 -1.04
CA LEU A 25 -9.74 -9.82 -2.17
C LEU A 25 -8.69 -10.41 -3.09
N ASP A 26 -9.06 -10.77 -4.31
CA ASP A 26 -8.07 -10.98 -5.35
C ASP A 26 -7.70 -9.62 -5.96
N LEU A 27 -6.50 -9.15 -5.63
CA LEU A 27 -6.04 -7.79 -5.94
C LEU A 27 -5.29 -7.71 -7.29
N GLU A 28 -5.49 -8.68 -8.18
CA GLU A 28 -4.82 -8.74 -9.48
C GLU A 28 -5.57 -7.92 -10.53
N SER A 29 -6.86 -8.18 -10.69
CA SER A 29 -7.71 -7.45 -11.63
C SER A 29 -9.18 -7.49 -11.20
N CYS A 30 -9.92 -6.44 -11.54
CA CYS A 30 -11.36 -6.38 -11.32
C CYS A 30 -12.08 -7.31 -12.31
N GLU A 31 -12.90 -8.24 -11.82
CA GLU A 31 -13.64 -9.18 -12.69
C GLU A 31 -14.62 -8.49 -13.66
N GLY A 32 -15.12 -7.30 -13.31
CA GLY A 32 -16.09 -6.57 -14.12
C GLY A 32 -15.46 -5.77 -15.27
N CYS A 33 -14.28 -5.17 -15.09
CA CYS A 33 -13.66 -4.29 -16.08
C CYS A 33 -12.25 -4.70 -16.51
N GLY A 34 -11.66 -5.72 -15.89
CA GLY A 34 -10.29 -6.20 -16.17
C GLY A 34 -9.17 -5.26 -15.72
N ALA A 35 -9.49 -4.09 -15.15
CA ALA A 35 -8.48 -3.14 -14.70
C ALA A 35 -7.74 -3.65 -13.46
N GLN A 36 -6.47 -3.26 -13.31
CA GLN A 36 -5.65 -3.61 -12.15
C GLN A 36 -6.24 -3.02 -10.86
N VAL A 37 -6.35 -3.84 -9.82
CA VAL A 37 -6.74 -3.38 -8.49
C VAL A 37 -5.52 -2.85 -7.74
N ARG A 38 -5.70 -1.77 -6.99
CA ARG A 38 -4.65 -1.17 -6.17
C ARG A 38 -5.13 -1.05 -4.73
N VAL A 39 -4.19 -1.13 -3.78
CA VAL A 39 -4.48 -0.88 -2.36
C VAL A 39 -3.83 0.42 -1.94
N ALA A 40 -4.63 1.37 -1.47
CA ALA A 40 -4.16 2.67 -1.01
C ALA A 40 -4.03 2.73 0.52
N PHE A 41 -2.94 3.32 1.00
CA PHE A 41 -2.67 3.64 2.40
C PHE A 41 -2.53 5.13 2.55
N GLU A 42 -3.25 5.70 3.50
CA GLU A 42 -2.93 7.04 3.98
C GLU A 42 -1.80 6.97 5.01
N VAL A 43 -0.86 7.91 4.92
CA VAL A 43 0.30 8.00 5.82
C VAL A 43 0.51 9.44 6.28
N ASP A 44 0.93 9.60 7.53
CA ASP A 44 1.19 10.93 8.11
C ASP A 44 2.44 11.62 7.53
N ASP A 45 3.47 10.83 7.19
CA ASP A 45 4.74 11.31 6.63
C ASP A 45 5.19 10.38 5.50
N LEU A 46 4.92 10.81 4.27
CA LEU A 46 5.18 10.01 3.09
C LEU A 46 6.67 9.86 2.81
N ALA A 47 7.48 10.88 3.11
CA ALA A 47 8.92 10.83 2.92
C ALA A 47 9.56 9.77 3.84
N ARG A 48 9.14 9.74 5.11
CA ARG A 48 9.60 8.75 6.08
C ARG A 48 9.11 7.35 5.73
N ALA A 49 7.85 7.20 5.32
CA ALA A 49 7.31 5.91 4.89
C ALA A 49 8.08 5.36 3.67
N ARG A 50 8.31 6.20 2.65
CA ARG A 50 9.11 5.85 1.48
C ARG A 50 10.54 5.45 1.83
N GLY A 51 11.20 6.21 2.71
CA GLY A 51 12.55 5.87 3.18
C GLY A 51 12.63 4.49 3.84
N ARG A 52 11.60 4.12 4.61
CA ARG A 52 11.48 2.78 5.20
C ARG A 52 11.27 1.69 4.15
N LEU A 53 10.44 1.94 3.14
CA LEU A 53 10.24 1.00 2.02
C LEU A 53 11.54 0.74 1.26
N LEU A 54 12.27 1.81 0.89
CA LEU A 54 13.55 1.68 0.20
C LEU A 54 14.58 0.87 1.01
N ALA A 55 14.60 1.06 2.33
CA ALA A 55 15.49 0.30 3.21
C ALA A 55 15.07 -1.17 3.40
N ALA A 56 13.77 -1.48 3.29
CA ALA A 56 13.22 -2.81 3.50
C ALA A 56 13.29 -3.73 2.25
N GLY A 57 13.63 -3.18 1.09
CA GLY A 57 13.78 -3.93 -0.16
C GLY A 57 12.68 -3.82 -1.22
N PRO A 58 11.40 -3.44 -0.94
CA PRO A 58 10.49 -3.13 -2.04
C PRO A 58 10.95 -1.88 -2.79
N ALA A 59 10.93 -1.95 -4.13
CA ALA A 59 11.17 -0.79 -4.97
C ALA A 59 10.01 0.20 -4.79
N ALA A 60 10.27 1.32 -4.13
CA ALA A 60 9.34 2.44 -4.04
C ALA A 60 9.67 3.46 -5.14
N GLY A 61 8.65 3.87 -5.90
CA GLY A 61 8.75 4.91 -6.90
C GLY A 61 9.14 6.27 -6.31
N PRO A 62 9.30 7.32 -7.13
CA PRO A 62 9.48 8.68 -6.63
C PRO A 62 8.23 9.15 -5.86
N ILE A 63 8.39 10.24 -5.10
CA ILE A 63 7.21 10.97 -4.59
C ILE A 63 6.70 11.82 -5.74
N GLU A 64 5.44 11.63 -6.09
CA GLU A 64 4.73 12.40 -7.10
C GLU A 64 3.69 13.30 -6.44
N THR A 65 3.31 14.39 -7.10
CA THR A 65 2.18 15.23 -6.70
C THR A 65 1.07 15.02 -7.71
N TRP A 66 -0.09 14.56 -7.24
CA TRP A 66 -1.27 14.31 -8.05
C TRP A 66 -2.36 15.32 -7.69
N ASP A 67 -2.99 15.90 -8.71
CA ASP A 67 -4.20 16.71 -8.54
C ASP A 67 -5.43 15.77 -8.45
N MET A 68 -6.07 15.72 -7.29
CA MET A 68 -7.26 14.89 -7.05
C MET A 68 -8.57 15.69 -7.23
N GLY A 69 -8.54 16.81 -7.96
CA GLY A 69 -9.70 17.64 -8.23
C GLY A 69 -10.20 18.35 -6.98
N GLU A 70 -11.47 18.13 -6.61
CA GLU A 70 -12.09 18.77 -5.44
C GLU A 70 -11.42 18.40 -4.11
N PHE A 71 -10.72 17.26 -4.08
CA PHE A 71 -9.97 16.83 -2.90
C PHE A 71 -8.62 17.55 -2.78
N GLY A 72 -8.17 18.28 -3.80
CA GLY A 72 -6.92 19.03 -3.83
C GLY A 72 -5.69 18.17 -4.15
N GLU A 73 -4.52 18.79 -4.10
CA GLU A 73 -3.26 18.09 -4.39
C GLU A 73 -2.91 17.07 -3.29
N ARG A 74 -2.38 15.92 -3.70
CA ARG A 74 -1.87 14.87 -2.82
C ARG A 74 -0.48 14.45 -3.24
N ARG A 75 0.37 14.17 -2.26
CA ARG A 75 1.65 13.51 -2.50
C ARG A 75 1.44 12.01 -2.47
N VAL A 76 1.93 11.31 -3.50
CA VAL A 76 1.70 9.88 -3.71
C VAL A 76 3.02 9.17 -3.97
N VAL A 77 3.15 7.95 -3.47
CA VAL A 77 4.21 7.01 -3.84
C VAL A 77 3.53 5.71 -4.27
N ILE A 78 3.88 5.23 -5.46
CA ILE A 78 3.52 3.88 -5.89
C ILE A 78 4.68 2.94 -5.61
N CYS A 79 4.37 1.78 -5.05
CA CYS A 79 5.30 0.66 -4.97
C CYS A 79 4.59 -0.64 -5.30
N TYR A 80 5.38 -1.67 -5.58
CA TYR A 80 4.85 -3.01 -5.79
C TYR A 80 5.35 -3.89 -4.66
N ASP A 81 4.45 -4.69 -4.11
CA ASP A 81 4.88 -5.81 -3.32
C ASP A 81 5.57 -6.83 -4.24
N PRO A 82 6.41 -7.73 -3.71
CA PRO A 82 7.16 -8.64 -4.57
C PRO A 82 6.28 -9.74 -5.20
N ASP A 83 4.97 -9.75 -4.97
CA ASP A 83 3.97 -10.56 -5.69
C ASP A 83 3.33 -9.76 -6.85
N GLY A 84 3.73 -8.50 -7.06
CA GLY A 84 3.25 -7.63 -8.15
C GLY A 84 1.99 -6.83 -7.80
N ILE A 85 1.55 -6.84 -6.55
CA ILE A 85 0.39 -6.05 -6.10
C ILE A 85 0.80 -4.59 -6.00
N ALA A 86 0.04 -3.73 -6.67
CA ALA A 86 0.24 -2.28 -6.63
C ALA A 86 -0.24 -1.70 -5.30
N LEU A 87 0.66 -1.02 -4.61
CA LEU A 87 0.38 -0.27 -3.39
C LEU A 87 0.57 1.22 -3.66
N GLU A 88 -0.39 2.00 -3.18
CA GLU A 88 -0.35 3.46 -3.21
C GLU A 88 -0.22 3.96 -1.78
N LEU A 89 0.77 4.81 -1.52
CA LEU A 89 0.88 5.54 -0.27
C LEU A 89 0.56 7.00 -0.56
N ILE A 90 -0.43 7.54 0.12
CA ILE A 90 -0.92 8.90 -0.07
C ILE A 90 -0.66 9.67 1.22
N GLU A 91 0.03 10.80 1.14
CA GLU A 91 0.23 11.65 2.32
C GLU A 91 -1.12 12.24 2.73
N GLN A 92 -1.50 11.98 3.98
CA GLN A 92 -2.70 12.56 4.55
C GLN A 92 -2.52 14.08 4.59
N PRO A 93 -3.51 14.87 4.15
CA PRO A 93 -3.50 16.31 4.40
C PRO A 93 -3.32 16.56 5.89
N SER A 94 -2.45 17.49 6.24
CA SER A 94 -2.34 17.97 7.62
C SER A 94 -3.63 18.70 7.99
N VAL A 95 -4.64 17.96 8.45
CA VAL A 95 -5.90 18.56 8.90
C VAL A 95 -5.63 19.23 10.24
N LEU A 96 -5.87 20.54 10.33
CA LEU A 96 -5.91 21.25 11.60
C LEU A 96 -7.20 20.83 12.34
N GLY A 97 -7.08 19.89 13.28
CA GLY A 97 -8.20 19.45 14.13
C GLY A 97 -8.16 17.96 14.48
N PRO A 98 -9.05 17.48 15.38
CA PRO A 98 -9.14 16.06 15.71
C PRO A 98 -9.59 15.25 14.49
N ARG A 99 -8.80 14.26 14.10
CA ARG A 99 -9.11 13.32 13.02
C ARG A 99 -10.37 12.51 13.40
N PRO A 100 -11.42 12.47 12.58
CA PRO A 100 -12.50 11.52 12.76
C PRO A 100 -11.92 10.09 12.70
N PRO A 101 -12.45 9.13 13.47
CA PRO A 101 -11.83 7.81 13.58
C PRO A 101 -11.72 7.04 12.24
N PHE A 102 -12.49 7.43 11.21
CA PHE A 102 -12.55 6.74 9.91
C PHE A 102 -12.69 7.70 8.71
N ALA A 103 -12.18 8.93 8.82
CA ALA A 103 -11.97 9.76 7.63
C ALA A 103 -10.79 9.21 6.81
#